data_AF-A0A482ZQ57-F1
#
_entry.id   AF-A0A482ZQ57-F1
#
_cell.length_a   1.000
_cell.length_b   1.000
_cell.length_c   1.000
_cell.angle_alpha   90.00
_cell.angle_beta   90.00
_cell.angle_gamma   90.00
#
_symmetry.space_group_name_H-M   'P 1'
#
loop_
_entity.id
_entity.type
_entity.pdbx_description
1 polymer ?
#
loop_
_entity_poly.entity_id
_entity_poly.type
_entity_poly.pdbx_seq_one_letter_code
_entity_poly.pdbx_strand_id
1 'polypeptide(L)' 'MKKRVDSDKGKRIYGHRMSVVEPVFGNLEFNKNLKRFSLRGLKKVNIQWKLFCLIQNIEKLANYGKLPALS' A
#
# COMPACT_ATOMS: atom_id res chain seq x y z
N MET A 1 -14.98 17.34 -6.53
CA MET A 1 -13.99 16.30 -6.87
C MET A 1 -13.93 16.16 -8.40
N LYS A 2 -12.87 15.60 -8.99
CA LYS A 2 -12.76 15.47 -10.46
C LYS A 2 -13.90 14.57 -10.97
N LYS A 3 -14.64 14.99 -12.01
CA LYS A 3 -15.73 14.23 -12.69
C LYS A 3 -15.50 12.71 -12.82
N ARG A 4 -14.24 12.29 -12.97
CA ARG A 4 -13.81 10.88 -13.03
C ARG A 4 -14.12 10.06 -11.76
N VAL A 5 -13.95 10.63 -10.57
CA VAL A 5 -14.19 9.94 -9.28
C VAL A 5 -15.69 9.84 -9.00
N ASP A 6 -16.45 10.86 -9.39
CA ASP A 6 -17.88 10.97 -9.09
C ASP A 6 -18.77 10.12 -10.02
N SER A 7 -18.22 9.60 -11.13
CA SER A 7 -18.88 8.60 -11.97
C SER A 7 -19.11 7.28 -11.21
N ASP A 8 -20.12 6.48 -11.59
CA ASP A 8 -20.40 5.20 -10.92
C ASP A 8 -19.21 4.24 -10.97
N LYS A 9 -18.49 4.22 -12.09
CA LYS A 9 -17.22 3.50 -12.24
C LYS A 9 -16.16 4.03 -11.27
N GLY A 10 -16.05 5.35 -11.15
CA GLY A 10 -15.14 6.03 -10.23
C GLY A 10 -15.42 5.70 -8.77
N LYS A 11 -16.69 5.76 -8.35
CA LYS A 11 -17.15 5.41 -7.01
C LYS A 11 -16.84 3.96 -6.67
N ARG A 12 -17.09 3.02 -7.60
CA ARG A 12 -16.79 1.60 -7.38
C ARG A 12 -15.29 1.34 -7.21
N ILE A 13 -14.46 1.93 -8.06
CA ILE A 13 -13.00 1.82 -7.96
C ILE A 13 -12.50 2.46 -6.66
N TYR A 14 -13.03 3.64 -6.31
CA TYR A 14 -12.67 4.34 -5.09
C TYR A 14 -13.05 3.52 -3.84
N GLY A 15 -14.26 2.95 -3.80
CA GLY A 15 -14.70 2.09 -2.71
C GLY A 15 -13.81 0.85 -2.54
N HIS A 16 -13.34 0.25 -3.63
CA HIS A 16 -12.42 -0.89 -3.58
C HIS A 16 -11.07 -0.55 -2.93
N ARG A 17 -10.66 0.72 -2.91
CA ARG A 17 -9.42 1.14 -2.23
C ARG A 17 -9.46 0.87 -0.73
N MET A 18 -10.63 0.93 -0.10
CA MET A 18 -10.77 0.67 1.34
C MET A 18 -10.32 -0.74 1.71
N SER A 19 -10.54 -1.74 0.85
CA SER A 19 -10.15 -3.12 1.14
C SER A 19 -8.72 -3.46 0.70
N VAL A 20 -8.18 -2.76 -0.31
CA VAL A 20 -6.88 -3.14 -0.90
C VAL A 20 -5.74 -2.16 -0.62
N VAL A 21 -6.03 -0.86 -0.59
CA VAL A 21 -5.03 0.21 -0.47
C VAL A 21 -4.88 0.68 0.97
N GLU A 22 -5.99 1.02 1.63
CA GLU A 22 -5.98 1.58 2.98
C GLU A 22 -5.29 0.66 4.02
N PRO A 23 -5.44 -0.69 3.99
CA PRO A 23 -4.74 -1.56 4.93
C PRO A 23 -3.21 -1.52 4.77
N VAL A 24 -2.73 -1.29 3.54
CA VAL A 24 -1.28 -1.16 3.28
C VAL A 24 -0.74 0.13 3.90
N PHE A 25 -1.43 1.25 3.71
CA PHE A 25 -1.06 2.51 4.36
C PHE A 25 -1.16 2.41 5.87
N GLY A 26 -2.23 1.81 6.40
CA GLY A 26 -2.41 1.58 7.82
C GLY A 26 -1.26 0.79 8.45
N ASN A 27 -0.83 -0.30 7.81
CA ASN A 27 0.30 -1.09 8.28
C ASN A 27 1.63 -0.32 8.23
N LEU A 28 1.89 0.41 7.14
CA LEU A 28 3.12 1.20 7.03
C LEU A 28 3.18 2.35 8.06
N GLU A 29 2.10 3.10 8.21
CA GLU A 29 2.09 4.32 9.03
C GLU A 29 1.93 4.05 10.53
N PHE A 30 1.02 3.15 10.92
CA PHE A 30 0.70 2.91 12.33
C PHE A 30 1.50 1.75 12.92
N ASN A 31 1.56 0.61 12.22
CA ASN A 31 2.25 -0.56 12.77
C ASN A 31 3.78 -0.43 12.63
N LYS A 32 4.25 0.05 11.47
CA LYS A 32 5.69 0.16 11.18
C LYS A 32 6.27 1.55 11.40
N ASN A 33 5.44 2.54 11.75
CA ASN A 33 5.85 3.92 12.01
C ASN A 33 6.59 4.60 10.82
N LEU A 34 6.38 4.13 9.59
CA LEU A 34 7.02 4.62 8.36
C LEU A 34 6.25 5.78 7.72
N LYS A 35 5.84 6.75 8.54
CA LYS A 35 4.95 7.87 8.14
C LYS A 35 5.67 9.12 7.61
N ARG A 36 7.00 9.13 7.58
CA ARG A 36 7.81 10.28 7.15
C ARG A 36 8.96 9.83 6.26
N PHE A 37 9.20 10.62 5.21
CA PHE A 37 10.43 10.52 4.44
C PHE A 37 11.55 11.27 5.15
N SER A 38 12.70 10.62 5.29
CA SER A 38 13.89 11.19 5.93
C SER A 38 14.89 11.75 4.92
N LEU A 39 14.72 11.39 3.64
CA LEU A 39 15.58 11.84 2.54
C LEU A 39 15.00 13.07 1.84
N ARG A 40 15.88 13.86 1.19
CA ARG A 40 15.49 15.00 0.36
C ARG A 40 15.76 14.71 -1.13
N GLY A 41 14.88 15.24 -1.98
CA GLY A 41 14.94 15.09 -3.43
C GLY A 41 14.15 13.87 -3.94
N LEU A 42 13.45 14.06 -5.07
CA LEU A 42 12.50 13.08 -5.63
C LEU A 42 13.11 11.68 -5.81
N LYS A 43 14.33 11.61 -6.35
CA LYS A 43 15.03 10.33 -6.57
C LYS A 43 15.20 9.54 -5.27
N LYS A 44 15.68 10.19 -4.21
CA LYS A 44 15.95 9.54 -2.92
C LYS A 44 14.66 9.17 -2.19
N VAL A 45 13.66 10.06 -2.20
CA VAL A 45 12.33 9.79 -1.62
C VAL A 45 11.66 8.62 -2.32
N ASN A 46 11.76 8.52 -3.66
CA ASN A 46 11.19 7.40 -4.40
C ASN A 46 11.86 6.06 -4.04
N ILE A 47 13.18 6.06 -3.83
CA ILE A 47 13.89 4.86 -3.34
C ILE A 47 13.38 4.49 -1.95
N GLN A 48 13.27 5.46 -1.03
CA GLN A 48 12.75 5.23 0.32
C GLN A 48 11.32 4.66 0.29
N TRP A 49 10.45 5.20 -0.55
CA TRP A 49 9.09 4.68 -0.74
C TRP A 49 9.09 3.23 -1.24
N LYS A 50 9.91 2.90 -2.23
CA LYS A 50 10.05 1.52 -2.73
C LYS A 50 10.55 0.55 -1.66
N LEU A 51 11.44 0.99 -0.78
CA LEU A 51 11.89 0.19 0.36
C LEU A 51 10.74 -0.06 1.36
N PHE A 52 9.91 0.94 1.64
CA PHE A 52 8.71 0.75 2.48
C PHE A 52 7.76 -0.28 1.85
N CYS A 53 7.52 -0.19 0.54
CA CYS A 53 6.71 -1.18 -0.16
C CYS A 53 7.33 -2.59 -0.16
N LEU A 54 8.66 -2.69 -0.25
CA LEU A 54 9.36 -3.98 -0.22
C LEU A 54 9.15 -4.69 1.13
N ILE A 55 9.24 -3.95 2.24
CA ILE A 55 8.96 -4.49 3.59
C ILE A 55 7.56 -5.11 3.64
N GLN A 56 6.55 -4.41 3.10
CA GLN A 56 5.18 -4.92 3.05
C GLN A 56 5.07 -6.21 2.22
N ASN A 57 5.75 -6.27 1.08
CA ASN A 57 5.70 -7.44 0.20
C ASN A 57 6.39 -8.66 0.84
N ILE A 58 7.54 -8.45 1.49
CA ILE A 58 8.23 -9.52 2.23
C ILE A 58 7.35 -10.04 3.37
N GLU A 59 6.69 -9.16 4.12
CA GLU A 59 5.77 -9.57 5.18
C GLU A 59 4.57 -10.36 4.65
N LYS A 60 4.01 -9.96 3.50
CA LYS A 60 2.95 -10.75 2.83
C LYS A 60 3.45 -12.13 2.43
N LEU A 61 4.66 -12.22 1.86
CA LEU A 61 5.26 -13.50 1.48
C LEU A 61 5.57 -14.37 2.70
N ALA A 62 6.03 -13.79 3.81
CA ALA A 62 6.30 -14.54 5.03
C ALA A 62 5.02 -15.12 5.65
N ASN A 63 3.94 -14.33 5.69
CA ASN A 63 2.68 -14.73 6.33
C ASN A 63 1.77 -15.56 5.44
N TYR A 64 1.79 -15.33 4.12
CA TYR A 64 0.84 -15.91 3.17
C TYR A 64 1.51 -16.58 1.95
N GLY A 65 2.84 -16.50 1.82
CA GLY A 65 3.56 -17.09 0.68
C GLY A 65 3.60 -18.62 0.70
N LYS A 66 3.35 -19.23 1.86
CA LYS A 66 2.97 -20.64 1.98
C LYS A 66 1.45 -20.72 2.16
N LEU A 67 0.68 -20.45 1.11
CA LEU A 67 -0.68 -21.00 1.09
C LEU A 67 -0.53 -22.54 1.19
N PRO A 68 -1.28 -23.22 2.07
CA PRO A 68 -1.26 -24.67 2.09
C PRO A 68 -1.56 -25.15 0.67
N ALA A 69 -0.70 -26.02 0.14
CA ALA A 69 -1.09 -26.82 -1.01
C ALA A 69 -2.48 -27.37 -0.69
N LEU A 70 -3.44 -27.10 -1.56
CA LEU A 70 -4.81 -27.58 -1.44
C LEU A 70 -4.79 -29.02 -0.93
N SER A 71 -5.25 -29.21 0.32
CA SER A 71 -5.69 -30.48 0.85
C SER A 71 -7.17 -30.64 0.52
#